data_AF-A0A970C955-F1
#
_entry.id   AF-A0A970C955-F1
#
_cell.length_a   1.000
_cell.length_b   1.000
_cell.length_c   1.000
_cell.angle_alpha   90.00
_cell.angle_beta   90.00
_cell.angle_gamma   90.00
#
_symmetry.space_group_name_H-M   'P 1'
#
loop_
_entity.id
_entity.type
_entity.pdbx_description
1 polymer ?
#
loop_
_entity_poly.entity_id
_entity_poly.type
_entity_poly.pdbx_seq_one_letter_code
_entity_poly.pdbx_strand_id
1 'polypeptide(L)'
;MLTWIFNVLIFLVQVASWVLLAYLVLRLILPQNKYTLLAGKYVEPLLEPIRVLIRRFIPKLDTMAIDFSPIGAWLLLQVASWLLSLLKVILL
;
A
#
# COMPACT_ATOMS: atom_id res chain seq x y z
N MET A 1 -20.34 19.09 -4.25
CA MET A 1 -19.20 19.10 -3.31
C MET A 1 -18.77 17.70 -2.89
N LEU A 2 -19.69 16.84 -2.44
CA LEU A 2 -19.36 15.48 -1.98
C LEU A 2 -18.67 14.62 -3.05
N THR A 3 -19.10 14.70 -4.32
CA THR A 3 -18.45 14.02 -5.46
C THR A 3 -16.98 14.42 -5.63
N TRP A 4 -16.66 15.70 -5.41
CA TRP A 4 -15.29 16.20 -5.49
C TRP A 4 -14.43 15.65 -4.35
N ILE A 5 -14.97 15.58 -3.13
CA ILE A 5 -14.30 14.98 -1.97
C ILE A 5 -13.96 13.51 -2.24
N PHE A 6 -14.93 12.72 -2.73
CA PHE A 6 -14.67 11.32 -3.10
C PHE A 6 -13.61 11.20 -4.20
N ASN A 7 -13.64 12.05 -5.22
CA ASN A 7 -12.62 12.04 -6.28
C ASN A 7 -11.22 12.36 -5.72
N VAL A 8 -11.10 13.34 -4.83
CA VAL A 8 -9.83 13.69 -4.18
C VAL A 8 -9.33 12.54 -3.31
N LEU A 9 -10.20 11.89 -2.53
CA LEU A 9 -9.84 10.74 -1.71
C LEU A 9 -9.36 9.56 -2.56
N ILE A 10 -10.10 9.21 -3.61
CA ILE A 10 -9.73 8.14 -4.54
C ILE A 10 -8.38 8.47 -5.21
N PHE A 11 -8.18 9.73 -5.63
CA PHE A 11 -6.92 10.18 -6.19
C PHE A 11 -5.75 10.02 -5.20
N LEU A 12 -5.91 10.41 -3.94
CA LEU A 12 -4.89 10.24 -2.91
C LEU A 12 -4.54 8.76 -2.68
N VAL A 13 -5.54 7.88 -2.65
CA VAL A 13 -5.31 6.42 -2.53
C VAL A 13 -4.55 5.88 -3.73
N GLN A 14 -4.88 6.35 -4.94
CA GLN A 14 -4.15 5.96 -6.16
C GLN A 14 -2.70 6.45 -6.12
N VAL A 15 -2.44 7.69 -5.72
CA VAL A 15 -1.07 8.23 -5.58
C VAL A 15 -0.29 7.39 -4.57
N ALA A 16 -0.88 7.07 -3.42
CA ALA A 16 -0.25 6.20 -2.42
C ALA A 16 0.08 4.82 -3.00
N SER A 17 -0.81 4.25 -3.80
CA SER A 17 -0.60 2.95 -4.48
C SER A 17 0.57 3.01 -5.46
N TRP A 18 0.67 4.07 -6.26
CA TRP A 18 1.79 4.30 -7.17
C TRP A 18 3.12 4.48 -6.42
N VAL A 19 3.13 5.22 -5.31
CA VAL A 19 4.33 5.37 -4.46
C VAL A 19 4.78 4.03 -3.90
N LEU A 20 3.83 3.19 -3.46
CA LEU A 20 4.10 1.85 -2.95
C LEU A 20 4.70 0.93 -4.03
N LEU A 21 4.16 0.99 -5.25
CA LEU A 21 4.71 0.29 -6.41
C LEU A 21 6.12 0.78 -6.76
N ALA A 22 6.33 2.10 -6.81
CA ALA A 22 7.64 2.68 -7.07
C ALA A 22 8.67 2.25 -6.02
N TYR A 23 8.29 2.23 -4.73
CA TYR A 23 9.12 1.71 -3.66
C TYR A 23 9.44 0.22 -3.85
N LEU A 24 8.46 -0.59 -4.24
CA LEU A 24 8.67 -2.02 -4.51
C LEU A 24 9.71 -2.24 -5.61
N VAL A 25 9.58 -1.52 -6.72
CA VAL A 25 10.49 -1.58 -7.87
C VAL A 25 11.88 -1.09 -7.47
N LEU A 26 11.98 0.04 -6.75
CA LEU A 26 13.24 0.57 -6.25
C LEU A 26 13.94 -0.41 -5.30
N ARG A 27 13.19 -1.10 -4.43
CA ARG A 27 13.73 -2.11 -3.52
C ARG A 27 14.20 -3.36 -4.26
N LEU A 28 13.53 -3.73 -5.35
CA LEU A 28 13.91 -4.89 -6.19
C LEU A 28 15.17 -4.62 -7.02
N ILE A 29 15.27 -3.44 -7.64
CA ILE A 29 16.38 -3.10 -8.55
C ILE A 29 17.59 -2.54 -7.78
N LEU A 30 17.34 -1.68 -6.78
CA LEU A 30 18.37 -0.90 -6.07
C LEU A 30 18.12 -0.89 -4.55
N PRO A 31 18.26 -2.04 -3.86
CA PRO A 31 17.90 -2.18 -2.44
C PRO A 31 18.70 -1.27 -1.50
N GLN A 32 19.96 -0.92 -1.83
CA GLN A 32 20.83 -0.10 -0.98
C GLN A 32 20.98 1.36 -1.44
N ASN A 33 20.16 1.80 -2.40
CA ASN A 33 20.24 3.18 -2.88
C ASN A 33 19.66 4.16 -1.84
N LYS A 34 20.25 5.36 -1.76
CA LYS A 34 19.83 6.44 -0.85
C LYS A 34 18.35 6.77 -0.98
N TYR A 35 17.81 6.76 -2.20
CA TYR A 35 16.39 7.02 -2.47
C TYR A 35 15.48 5.90 -1.96
N THR A 36 15.90 4.64 -2.11
CA THR A 36 15.18 3.47 -1.58
C THR A 36 15.12 3.52 -0.06
N LEU A 37 16.23 3.85 0.61
CA LEU A 37 16.29 4.00 2.07
C LEU A 37 15.44 5.17 2.57
N LEU A 38 15.47 6.31 1.87
CA LEU A 38 14.63 7.47 2.19
C LEU A 38 13.14 7.16 2.04
N ALA A 39 12.74 6.48 0.96
CA ALA A 39 11.37 6.04 0.77
C ALA A 39 10.97 5.00 1.83
N GLY A 40 11.87 4.06 2.15
CA GLY A 40 11.69 3.07 3.21
C GLY A 40 11.35 3.71 4.55
N LYS A 41 12.02 4.80 4.93
CA LYS A 41 11.73 5.51 6.19
C LYS A 41 10.27 5.95 6.33
N TYR A 42 9.59 6.29 5.24
CA TYR A 42 8.18 6.71 5.26
C TYR A 42 7.22 5.54 5.02
N VAL A 43 7.62 4.55 4.23
CA VAL A 43 6.77 3.43 3.82
C VAL A 43 6.83 2.28 4.83
N GLU A 44 7.97 2.01 5.47
CA GLU A 44 8.12 0.92 6.45
C GLU A 44 7.15 1.02 7.64
N PRO A 45 6.90 2.19 8.27
CA PRO A 45 5.93 2.28 9.36
C PRO A 45 4.50 1.93 8.93
N LEU A 46 4.16 2.12 7.66
CA LEU A 46 2.88 1.70 7.08
C LEU A 46 2.85 0.20 6.80
N LEU A 47 3.99 -0.37 6.40
CA LEU A 47 4.12 -1.80 6.10
C LEU A 47 4.22 -2.68 7.34
N GLU A 48 4.80 -2.17 8.42
CA GLU A 48 5.02 -2.91 9.66
C GLU A 48 3.73 -3.49 10.27
N PRO A 49 2.64 -2.73 10.48
CA PRO A 49 1.40 -3.31 10.99
C PRO A 49 0.82 -4.36 10.04
N ILE A 50 0.96 -4.16 8.73
CA ILE A 50 0.51 -5.10 7.69
C ILE A 50 1.34 -6.38 7.74
N ARG A 51 2.66 -6.27 7.92
CA ARG A 51 3.58 -7.39 8.09
C ARG A 51 3.21 -8.23 9.31
N VAL A 52 2.92 -7.58 10.44
CA VAL A 52 2.45 -8.25 11.66
C VAL A 52 1.12 -8.96 11.40
N LEU A 53 0.20 -8.32 10.69
CA LEU A 53 -1.09 -8.92 10.34
C LEU A 53 -0.91 -10.18 9.47
N ILE A 54 -0.10 -10.07 8.41
CA ILE A 54 0.20 -11.19 7.50
C ILE A 54 0.85 -12.34 8.27
N ARG A 55 1.83 -12.06 9.13
CA ARG A 55 2.47 -13.08 9.98
C ARG A 55 1.48 -13.77 10.91
N ARG A 56 0.54 -13.01 11.45
CA ARG A 56 -0.49 -13.54 12.37
C ARG A 56 -1.49 -14.45 11.66
N PHE A 57 -1.95 -14.06 10.47
CA PHE A 57 -2.97 -14.81 9.74
C PHE A 57 -2.40 -15.92 8.85
N ILE A 58 -1.20 -15.71 8.29
CA ILE A 58 -0.54 -16.63 7.36
C ILE A 58 0.94 -16.77 7.76
N PRO A 59 1.23 -17.47 8.87
CA PRO A 59 2.60 -17.61 9.38
C PRO A 59 3.54 -18.32 8.39
N LYS A 60 3.00 -19.12 7.46
CA LYS A 60 3.77 -19.77 6.38
C LYS A 60 4.43 -18.79 5.39
N LEU A 61 3.99 -17.54 5.33
CA LEU A 61 4.64 -16.52 4.50
C LEU A 61 5.93 -15.98 5.13
N ASP A 62 6.10 -16.10 6.46
CA ASP A 62 7.30 -15.65 7.14
C ASP A 62 8.50 -16.57 6.89
N THR A 63 8.25 -17.83 6.51
CA THR A 63 9.29 -18.79 6.12
C THR A 63 9.79 -18.59 4.69
N MET A 64 9.14 -17.72 3.89
CA MET A 64 9.60 -17.38 2.55
C MET A 64 10.60 -16.21 2.63
N ALA A 65 11.69 -16.29 1.87
CA ALA A 65 12.69 -15.22 1.78
C ALA A 65 12.16 -13.91 1.11
N ILE A 66 10.87 -13.87 0.76
CA ILE A 66 10.21 -12.78 0.06
C ILE A 66 9.28 -12.06 1.04
N ASP A 67 9.46 -10.75 1.16
CA ASP A 67 8.61 -9.90 1.99
C ASP A 67 7.32 -9.51 1.24
N PHE A 68 6.19 -10.13 1.64
CA PHE A 68 4.87 -9.90 1.04
C PHE A 68 4.15 -8.66 1.60
N SER A 69 4.69 -7.99 2.60
CA SER A 69 4.06 -6.82 3.23
C SER A 69 3.67 -5.70 2.25
N PRO A 70 4.54 -5.35 1.28
CA PRO A 70 4.18 -4.35 0.25
C PRO A 70 3.00 -4.76 -0.62
N ILE A 71 2.88 -6.05 -0.94
CA ILE A 71 1.75 -6.59 -1.72
C ILE A 71 0.48 -6.49 -0.88
N GLY A 72 0.54 -6.87 0.40
CA GLY A 72 -0.59 -6.71 1.31
C GLY A 72 -1.05 -5.26 1.44
N ALA A 73 -0.12 -4.33 1.52
CA ALA A 73 -0.42 -2.90 1.57
C ALA A 73 -1.04 -2.38 0.28
N TRP A 74 -0.51 -2.80 -0.86
CA TRP A 74 -1.09 -2.49 -2.16
C TRP A 74 -2.53 -3.02 -2.27
N LEU A 75 -2.78 -4.25 -1.83
CA LEU A 75 -4.10 -4.87 -1.85
C LEU A 75 -5.09 -4.14 -0.94
N LEU A 76 -4.66 -3.71 0.25
CA LEU A 76 -5.45 -2.86 1.15
C LEU A 76 -5.83 -1.53 0.50
N LEU A 77 -4.91 -0.88 -0.22
CA LEU A 77 -5.21 0.34 -0.96
C LEU A 77 -6.22 0.10 -2.08
N GLN A 78 -6.17 -1.04 -2.76
CA GLN A 78 -7.16 -1.40 -3.78
C GLN A 78 -8.54 -1.64 -3.17
N VAL A 79 -8.62 -2.34 -2.03
CA VAL A 79 -9.87 -2.54 -1.30
C VAL A 79 -10.44 -1.21 -0.82
N ALA A 80 -9.59 -0.31 -0.28
CA ALA A 80 -10.01 1.02 0.14
C ALA A 80 -10.53 1.86 -1.03
N SER A 81 -9.85 1.84 -2.18
CA SER A 81 -10.28 2.51 -3.41
C SER A 81 -11.63 1.98 -3.91
N TRP A 82 -11.80 0.65 -3.88
CA TRP A 82 -13.06 0.00 -4.26
C TRP A 82 -14.19 0.37 -3.32
N LEU A 83 -13.97 0.33 -1.99
CA LEU A 83 -14.95 0.75 -1.00
C LEU A 83 -15.34 2.22 -1.16
N LEU A 84 -14.38 3.12 -1.36
CA LEU A 84 -14.66 4.54 -1.61
C LEU A 84 -15.47 4.74 -2.89
N SER A 85 -15.18 3.95 -3.93
CA SER A 85 -15.94 3.99 -5.19
C SER A 85 -17.37 3.49 -5.00
N LEU A 86 -17.57 2.40 -4.25
CA LEU A 86 -18.91 1.90 -3.91
C LEU A 86 -19.69 2.91 -3.07
N LEU A 87 -19.07 3.47 -2.04
CA LEU A 87 -19.67 4.52 -1.21
C LEU A 87 -20.08 5.73 -2.05
N LYS A 88 -19.23 6.14 -2.99
CA LYS A 88 -19.55 7.22 -3.92
C LYS A 88 -20.80 6.88 -4.75
N VAL A 89 -20.91 5.66 -5.27
CA VAL A 89 -22.08 5.21 -6.08
C VAL A 89 -23.35 5.10 -5.24
N ILE A 90 -23.25 4.71 -3.97
CA ILE A 90 -24.41 4.56 -3.09
C ILE A 90 -24.92 5.92 -2.59
N LEU A 91 -24.03 6.88 -2.36
CA LEU A 91 -24.35 8.18 -1.76
C LEU A 91 -24.63 9.31 -2.76
N LEU A 92 -24.33 9.13 -4.06
CA LEU A 92 -24.45 10.14 -5.12
C LEU A 92 -25.09 9.56 -6.38
#